data_AF-A0A9W6T1R5-F1
#
_entry.id   AF-A0A9W6T1R5-F1
#
_cell.length_a   1.000
_cell.length_b   1.000
_cell.length_c   1.000
_cell.angle_alpha   90.00
_cell.angle_beta   90.00
_cell.angle_gamma   90.00
#
_symmetry.space_group_name_H-M   'P 1'
#
loop_
_entity.id
_entity.type
_entity.pdbx_description
1 polymer ?
#
loop_
_entity_poly.entity_id
_entity_poly.type
_entity_poly.pdbx_seq_one_letter_code
_entity_poly.pdbx_strand_id
1 'polypeptide(L)'
;MVEFLEFLTYFTYGQKLSKDLTLHDSSEERKKKKLEKQRLKRIEAADRQKEWEEERLKDIELEIALNGNTNEDDQVIGIDHVTFYVGCSSTVAAYLVDRYGFKPFASRGLTEGERDYSSEVVVNGNIILSFISPLKRNPEQKVYSFSWKWGCTREDATKPKLKSFHKHLSTHGDSVKDVAFRVKNVEKAFNFALKNGAKCISKPAQYRDEYGVVGLAIVTGLGDTTHTLIERKFYRGFLPGYRMSDEKLDPNKKSGNFRRYAYNIIDSSNKEEIEVLFATLKREFMESGKLPAFETSPSSGKDPVETDLLDIKIETPKEGTSAEELEQQVVIEVDSNNEVNAGINVEQNSDSKESLPVKLDDFDHVVQNVNWNSMFNSAEYYRKCFDFKRFWSVDEKDVSTEYSCLRSTVMASNNERVKMPINEPAMGLKKSQIEEFLDYNVNKPGVQHIAMRTSDIIETVSRLRERGVNFVTVPASYYTNLKTRLSNSPILINEDLALLEKEQILVDFDDKGYLLQIFTKPIFSRPTFFFEIIQRNNHNGFGAGNFKALFEALEKEQKQRGNLV
;
A
#
# COMPACT_ATOMS: atom_id res chain seq x y z
N MET A 1 -100.41 7.83 20.63
CA MET A 1 -99.61 7.40 19.45
C MET A 1 -98.85 8.55 18.81
N VAL A 2 -99.48 9.73 18.60
CA VAL A 2 -98.84 10.90 17.97
C VAL A 2 -97.68 11.46 18.82
N GLU A 3 -97.85 11.60 20.14
CA GLU A 3 -96.77 12.09 21.04
C GLU A 3 -95.55 11.15 21.12
N PHE A 4 -95.73 9.85 20.89
CA PHE A 4 -94.65 8.86 20.90
C PHE A 4 -93.80 8.94 19.62
N LEU A 5 -94.43 9.30 18.49
CA LEU A 5 -93.75 9.51 17.21
C LEU A 5 -92.93 10.80 17.22
N GLU A 6 -93.42 11.89 17.83
CA GLU A 6 -92.66 13.13 17.97
C GLU A 6 -91.42 12.95 18.87
N PHE A 7 -91.54 12.21 19.99
CA PHE A 7 -90.40 11.90 20.86
C PHE A 7 -89.31 11.08 20.14
N LEU A 8 -89.71 10.07 19.36
CA LEU A 8 -88.79 9.27 18.54
C LEU A 8 -88.08 10.11 17.47
N THR A 9 -88.78 11.09 16.88
CA THR A 9 -88.21 11.97 15.86
C THR A 9 -87.20 12.94 16.47
N TYR A 10 -87.49 13.54 17.63
CA TYR A 10 -86.54 14.40 18.35
C TYR A 10 -85.33 13.62 18.91
N PHE A 11 -85.54 12.41 19.42
CA PHE A 11 -84.47 11.56 19.94
C PHE A 11 -83.53 11.10 18.83
N THR A 12 -84.07 10.69 17.68
CA THR A 12 -83.24 10.30 16.51
C THR A 12 -82.52 11.51 15.90
N TYR A 13 -83.14 12.68 15.84
CA TYR A 13 -82.49 13.90 15.37
C TYR A 13 -81.37 14.36 16.32
N GLY A 14 -81.59 14.30 17.64
CA GLY A 14 -80.58 14.61 18.65
C GLY A 14 -79.39 13.65 18.64
N GLN A 15 -79.63 12.34 18.44
CA GLN A 15 -78.55 11.36 18.28
C GLN A 15 -77.75 11.57 16.99
N LYS A 16 -78.40 12.02 15.91
CA LYS A 16 -77.74 12.32 14.65
C LYS A 16 -76.86 13.57 14.77
N LEU A 17 -77.37 14.64 15.37
CA LEU A 17 -76.63 15.88 15.61
C LEU A 17 -75.41 15.65 16.53
N SER A 18 -75.55 14.85 17.59
CA SER A 18 -74.46 14.48 18.50
C SER A 18 -73.37 13.66 17.81
N LYS A 19 -73.74 12.73 16.92
CA LYS A 19 -72.79 11.97 16.08
C LYS A 19 -72.06 12.86 15.06
N ASP A 20 -72.75 13.80 14.44
CA ASP A 20 -72.16 14.70 13.44
C ASP A 20 -71.18 15.71 14.09
N LEU A 21 -71.50 16.23 15.28
CA LEU A 21 -70.60 17.09 16.07
C LEU A 21 -69.34 16.34 16.52
N THR A 22 -69.48 15.10 17.02
CA THR A 22 -68.32 14.27 17.46
C THR A 22 -67.44 13.81 16.29
N LEU A 23 -68.02 13.54 15.11
CA LEU A 23 -67.27 13.24 13.89
C LEU A 23 -66.49 14.46 13.38
N HIS A 24 -67.10 15.65 13.41
CA HIS A 24 -66.45 16.88 12.96
C HIS A 24 -65.24 17.26 13.86
N ASP A 25 -65.39 17.10 15.17
CA ASP A 25 -64.32 17.36 16.16
C ASP A 25 -63.14 16.38 15.98
N SER A 26 -63.42 15.11 15.72
CA SER A 26 -62.40 14.08 15.45
C SER A 26 -61.63 14.31 14.14
N SER A 27 -62.26 14.94 13.14
CA SER A 27 -61.67 15.28 11.84
C SER A 27 -60.74 16.50 11.96
N GLU A 28 -61.18 17.55 12.66
CA GLU A 28 -60.38 18.73 13.00
C GLU A 28 -59.14 18.35 13.80
N GLU A 29 -59.29 17.48 14.79
CA GLU A 29 -58.18 17.02 15.63
C GLU A 29 -57.15 16.18 14.84
N ARG A 30 -57.61 15.34 13.91
CA ARG A 30 -56.73 14.61 12.97
C ARG A 30 -55.97 15.55 12.03
N LYS A 31 -56.61 16.61 11.53
CA LYS A 31 -55.96 17.64 10.70
C LYS A 31 -54.90 18.39 11.52
N LYS A 32 -55.20 18.78 12.76
CA LYS A 32 -54.24 19.41 13.69
C LYS A 32 -53.04 18.51 13.96
N LYS A 33 -53.25 17.23 14.31
CA LYS A 33 -52.15 16.26 14.52
C LYS A 33 -51.29 16.05 13.27
N LYS A 34 -51.90 16.03 12.08
CA LYS A 34 -51.16 15.94 10.80
C LYS A 34 -50.32 17.20 10.53
N LEU A 35 -50.88 18.38 10.78
CA LEU A 35 -50.20 19.66 10.61
C LEU A 35 -49.05 19.82 11.63
N GLU A 36 -49.27 19.39 12.87
CA GLU A 36 -48.26 19.40 13.93
C GLU A 36 -47.12 18.43 13.61
N LYS A 37 -47.41 17.22 13.11
CA LYS A 37 -46.39 16.28 12.61
C LYS A 37 -45.60 16.86 11.43
N GLN A 38 -46.25 17.61 10.53
CA GLN A 38 -45.57 18.31 9.45
C GLN A 38 -44.70 19.46 9.96
N ARG A 39 -45.17 20.21 10.97
CA ARG A 39 -44.41 21.27 11.64
C ARG A 39 -43.18 20.71 12.36
N LEU A 40 -43.33 19.63 13.13
CA LEU A 40 -42.22 18.91 13.78
C LEU A 40 -41.19 18.43 12.76
N LYS A 41 -41.63 17.81 11.64
CA LYS A 41 -40.72 17.41 10.56
C LYS A 41 -39.96 18.59 9.94
N ARG A 42 -40.60 19.77 9.83
CA ARG A 42 -39.94 20.99 9.32
C ARG A 42 -38.94 21.56 10.33
N ILE A 43 -39.26 21.51 11.62
CA ILE A 43 -38.34 21.91 12.69
C ILE A 43 -37.14 20.97 12.73
N GLU A 44 -37.36 19.65 12.77
CA GLU A 44 -36.27 18.66 12.70
C GLU A 44 -35.42 18.80 11.42
N ALA A 45 -36.03 19.14 10.29
CA ALA A 45 -35.29 19.39 9.06
C ALA A 45 -34.47 20.69 9.14
N ALA A 46 -34.99 21.74 9.75
CA ALA A 46 -34.28 23.00 9.95
C ALA A 46 -33.14 22.85 10.98
N ASP A 47 -33.35 22.11 12.06
CA ASP A 47 -32.33 21.81 13.06
C ASP A 47 -31.20 20.98 12.43
N ARG A 48 -31.52 19.94 11.66
CA ARG A 48 -30.53 19.18 10.87
C ARG A 48 -29.78 20.05 9.87
N GLN A 49 -30.47 20.96 9.19
CA GLN A 49 -29.85 21.88 8.24
C GLN A 49 -28.86 22.81 8.94
N LYS A 50 -29.22 23.32 10.12
CA LYS A 50 -28.35 24.19 10.92
C LYS A 50 -27.12 23.43 11.45
N GLU A 51 -27.32 22.21 11.97
CA GLU A 51 -26.21 21.33 12.38
C GLU A 51 -25.28 21.05 11.21
N TRP A 52 -25.83 20.76 10.03
CA TRP A 52 -25.05 20.55 8.80
C TRP A 52 -24.28 21.82 8.38
N GLU A 53 -24.86 23.01 8.48
CA GLU A 53 -24.18 24.28 8.17
C GLU A 53 -23.04 24.57 9.15
N GLU A 54 -23.23 24.30 10.45
CA GLU A 54 -22.20 24.44 11.47
C GLU A 54 -21.06 23.43 11.29
N GLU A 55 -21.37 22.19 10.94
CA GLU A 55 -20.36 21.19 10.56
C GLU A 55 -19.63 21.59 9.28
N ARG A 56 -20.34 22.08 8.28
CA ARG A 56 -19.76 22.50 7.00
C ARG A 56 -18.81 23.69 7.17
N LEU A 57 -19.12 24.63 8.06
CA LEU A 57 -18.21 25.73 8.38
C LEU A 57 -16.90 25.22 9.00
N LYS A 58 -16.96 24.25 9.92
CA LYS A 58 -15.75 23.61 10.49
C LYS A 58 -14.94 22.90 9.42
N ASP A 59 -15.60 22.18 8.51
CA ASP A 59 -14.95 21.53 7.38
C ASP A 59 -14.23 22.54 6.48
N ILE A 60 -14.87 23.68 6.19
CA ILE A 60 -14.27 24.76 5.38
C ILE A 60 -13.03 25.33 6.10
N GLU A 61 -13.10 25.56 7.41
CA GLU A 61 -11.95 26.03 8.19
C GLU A 61 -10.78 25.03 8.15
N LEU A 62 -11.06 23.73 8.32
CA LEU A 62 -10.06 22.67 8.19
C LEU A 62 -9.51 22.59 6.78
N GLU A 63 -10.37 22.70 5.77
CA GLU A 63 -9.99 22.71 4.37
C GLU A 63 -9.04 23.87 4.03
N ILE A 64 -9.31 25.07 4.56
CA ILE A 64 -8.41 26.22 4.44
C ILE A 64 -7.09 25.95 5.15
N ALA A 65 -7.12 25.37 6.36
CA ALA A 65 -5.91 25.03 7.11
C ALA A 65 -5.04 23.98 6.39
N LEU A 66 -5.66 23.03 5.68
CA LEU A 66 -4.98 22.03 4.86
C LEU A 66 -4.23 22.61 3.65
N ASN A 67 -4.54 23.86 3.25
CA ASN A 67 -3.87 24.56 2.16
C ASN A 67 -2.74 25.53 2.65
N GLY A 68 -2.53 25.67 3.96
CA GLY A 68 -1.53 26.57 4.55
C GLY A 68 -0.13 25.94 4.72
N ASN A 69 0.91 26.76 4.54
CA ASN A 69 2.34 26.42 4.41
C ASN A 69 2.90 25.28 5.29
N THR A 70 3.76 24.46 4.66
CA THR A 70 4.51 23.30 5.15
C THR A 70 5.68 23.70 6.07
N ASN A 71 5.93 22.98 7.15
CA ASN A 71 7.22 23.11 7.83
C ASN A 71 8.32 22.53 6.94
N GLU A 72 9.55 23.04 7.04
CA GLU A 72 10.68 22.55 6.24
C GLU A 72 11.26 21.19 6.72
N ASP A 73 10.72 20.60 7.79
CA ASP A 73 11.29 19.42 8.45
C ASP A 73 10.68 18.10 7.96
N ASP A 74 10.52 17.94 6.64
CA ASP A 74 9.99 16.71 6.01
C ASP A 74 10.82 15.47 6.39
N GLN A 75 10.25 14.61 7.24
CA GLN A 75 10.90 13.38 7.68
C GLN A 75 10.51 12.15 6.86
N VAL A 76 9.34 12.13 6.22
CA VAL A 76 8.79 10.92 5.61
C VAL A 76 9.23 10.83 4.15
N ILE A 77 10.00 9.79 3.82
CA ILE A 77 10.63 9.65 2.50
C ILE A 77 10.05 8.51 1.64
N GLY A 78 9.11 7.73 2.16
CA GLY A 78 8.43 6.67 1.40
C GLY A 78 7.70 5.67 2.31
N ILE A 79 6.97 4.74 1.70
CA ILE A 79 6.44 3.55 2.38
C ILE A 79 7.57 2.51 2.45
N ASP A 80 7.80 1.96 3.63
CA ASP A 80 8.80 0.90 3.84
C ASP A 80 8.23 -0.48 3.56
N HIS A 81 7.09 -0.79 4.19
CA HIS A 81 6.31 -2.00 4.00
C HIS A 81 4.91 -1.79 4.57
N VAL A 82 4.00 -2.73 4.29
CA VAL A 82 2.67 -2.77 4.91
C VAL A 82 2.51 -4.09 5.67
N THR A 83 2.08 -4.00 6.93
CA THR A 83 1.88 -5.17 7.79
C THR A 83 0.40 -5.48 7.95
N PHE A 84 0.05 -6.75 7.79
CA PHE A 84 -1.28 -7.31 7.98
C PHE A 84 -1.29 -8.20 9.20
N TYR A 85 -2.40 -8.12 9.93
CA TYR A 85 -2.76 -9.11 10.93
C TYR A 85 -3.77 -10.05 10.29
N VAL A 86 -3.41 -11.32 10.18
CA VAL A 86 -4.20 -12.34 9.48
C VAL A 86 -4.33 -13.63 10.30
N GLY A 87 -5.37 -14.41 10.03
CA GLY A 87 -5.58 -15.71 10.67
C GLY A 87 -4.50 -16.74 10.34
N CYS A 88 -3.98 -16.72 9.10
CA CYS A 88 -2.92 -17.63 8.65
C CYS A 88 -1.96 -16.95 7.67
N SER A 89 -0.77 -16.55 8.14
CA SER A 89 0.24 -15.80 7.41
C SER A 89 0.78 -16.58 6.21
N SER A 90 1.03 -17.88 6.39
CA SER A 90 1.54 -18.76 5.32
C SER A 90 0.55 -18.95 4.19
N THR A 91 -0.76 -19.06 4.48
CA THR A 91 -1.79 -19.15 3.43
C THR A 91 -1.86 -17.87 2.60
N VAL A 92 -1.85 -16.70 3.26
CA VAL A 92 -1.92 -15.41 2.55
C VAL A 92 -0.65 -15.14 1.76
N ALA A 93 0.53 -15.42 2.33
CA ALA A 93 1.80 -15.30 1.63
C ALA A 93 1.86 -16.23 0.40
N ALA A 94 1.47 -17.50 0.54
CA ALA A 94 1.41 -18.45 -0.57
C ALA A 94 0.42 -17.99 -1.66
N TYR A 95 -0.74 -17.44 -1.28
CA TYR A 95 -1.70 -16.87 -2.24
C TYR A 95 -1.06 -15.72 -3.04
N LEU A 96 -0.33 -14.81 -2.42
CA LEU A 96 0.33 -13.71 -3.14
C LEU A 96 1.51 -14.17 -4.00
N VAL A 97 2.25 -15.18 -3.56
CA VAL A 97 3.34 -15.77 -4.35
C VAL A 97 2.78 -16.44 -5.61
N ASP A 98 1.78 -17.30 -5.45
CA ASP A 98 1.14 -18.03 -6.55
C ASP A 98 0.41 -17.09 -7.52
N ARG A 99 -0.42 -16.19 -6.96
CA ARG A 99 -1.40 -15.40 -7.73
C ARG A 99 -0.90 -14.05 -8.20
N TYR A 100 -0.09 -13.37 -7.38
CA TYR A 100 0.40 -12.02 -7.64
C TYR A 100 1.89 -11.97 -8.02
N GLY A 101 2.56 -13.13 -8.10
CA GLY A 101 3.97 -13.23 -8.47
C GLY A 101 4.92 -12.56 -7.47
N PHE A 102 4.48 -12.38 -6.22
CA PHE A 102 5.39 -12.02 -5.15
C PHE A 102 6.40 -13.15 -4.92
N LYS A 103 7.53 -12.81 -4.32
CA LYS A 103 8.52 -13.80 -3.86
C LYS A 103 8.58 -13.81 -2.34
N PRO A 104 8.86 -14.97 -1.71
CA PRO A 104 9.29 -14.99 -0.32
C PRO A 104 10.44 -14.00 -0.12
N PHE A 105 10.46 -13.29 1.01
CA PHE A 105 11.49 -12.30 1.32
C PHE A 105 12.15 -12.57 2.66
N ALA A 106 11.33 -12.78 3.70
CA ALA A 106 11.82 -13.07 5.04
C ALA A 106 10.72 -13.79 5.84
N SER A 107 11.12 -14.53 6.86
CA SER A 107 10.21 -15.25 7.76
C SER A 107 10.68 -15.13 9.21
N ARG A 108 9.73 -15.12 10.14
CA ARG A 108 10.01 -15.25 11.58
C ARG A 108 8.92 -16.07 12.24
N GLY A 109 9.29 -17.19 12.83
CA GLY A 109 8.38 -18.07 13.54
C GLY A 109 9.11 -19.01 14.49
N LEU A 110 8.56 -20.21 14.69
CA LEU A 110 9.08 -21.19 15.64
C LEU A 110 10.54 -21.58 15.36
N THR A 111 10.92 -21.64 14.09
CA THR A 111 12.28 -21.98 13.63
C THR A 111 13.30 -20.89 13.98
N GLU A 112 12.87 -19.64 14.08
CA GLU A 112 13.69 -18.48 14.44
C GLU A 112 13.61 -18.18 15.96
N GLY A 113 12.96 -19.07 16.72
CA GLY A 113 12.79 -18.92 18.16
C GLY A 113 11.65 -17.99 18.57
N GLU A 114 10.87 -17.43 17.65
CA GLU A 114 9.66 -16.69 17.97
C GLU A 114 8.54 -17.65 18.38
N ARG A 115 7.85 -17.33 19.49
CA ARG A 115 6.87 -18.23 20.12
C ARG A 115 5.48 -17.63 20.24
N ASP A 116 5.35 -16.32 20.04
CA ASP A 116 4.07 -15.63 20.17
C ASP A 116 3.32 -15.54 18.84
N TYR A 117 4.05 -15.39 17.73
CA TYR A 117 3.50 -15.19 16.39
C TYR A 117 4.38 -15.81 15.31
N SER A 118 3.82 -15.97 14.12
CA SER A 118 4.54 -16.26 12.88
C SER A 118 4.36 -15.07 11.95
N SER A 119 5.40 -14.75 11.19
CA SER A 119 5.42 -13.66 10.23
C SER A 119 6.03 -14.14 8.93
N GLU A 120 5.29 -13.98 7.85
CA GLU A 120 5.73 -14.27 6.48
C GLU A 120 5.78 -12.97 5.70
N VAL A 121 6.92 -12.68 5.10
CA VAL A 121 7.16 -11.43 4.38
C VAL A 121 7.40 -11.76 2.92
N VAL A 122 6.68 -11.08 2.04
CA VAL A 122 6.76 -11.26 0.60
C VAL A 122 7.09 -9.94 -0.09
N VAL A 123 7.71 -10.03 -1.26
CA VAL A 123 8.18 -8.85 -2.01
C VAL A 123 7.95 -8.98 -3.52
N ASN A 124 7.53 -7.89 -4.16
CA ASN A 124 7.51 -7.73 -5.62
C ASN A 124 7.97 -6.30 -5.95
N GLY A 125 9.02 -6.15 -6.76
CA GLY A 125 9.71 -4.87 -6.91
C GLY A 125 10.16 -4.31 -5.55
N ASN A 126 9.72 -3.08 -5.25
CA ASN A 126 9.92 -2.40 -3.97
C ASN A 126 8.72 -2.53 -3.01
N ILE A 127 7.72 -3.34 -3.36
CA ILE A 127 6.51 -3.55 -2.57
C ILE A 127 6.78 -4.69 -1.58
N ILE A 128 6.80 -4.38 -0.29
CA ILE A 128 7.02 -5.36 0.78
C ILE A 128 5.75 -5.47 1.62
N LEU A 129 5.22 -6.69 1.74
CA LEU A 129 4.04 -6.99 2.53
C LEU A 129 4.40 -8.02 3.61
N SER A 130 4.06 -7.74 4.86
CA SER A 130 4.33 -8.61 6.02
C SER A 130 3.01 -9.14 6.58
N PHE A 131 2.88 -10.45 6.70
CA PHE A 131 1.68 -11.11 7.20
C PHE A 131 1.97 -11.78 8.52
N ILE A 132 1.29 -11.36 9.58
CA ILE A 132 1.50 -11.85 10.94
C ILE A 132 0.29 -12.66 11.39
N SER A 133 0.53 -13.83 11.99
CA SER A 133 -0.48 -14.71 12.60
C SER A 133 -0.11 -15.14 14.02
N PRO A 134 -1.07 -15.25 14.95
CA PRO A 134 -0.79 -15.64 16.32
C PRO A 134 -0.48 -17.13 16.39
N LEU A 135 0.60 -17.50 17.07
CA LEU A 135 0.90 -18.92 17.38
C LEU A 135 0.26 -19.36 18.70
N LYS A 136 0.00 -18.40 19.59
CA LYS A 136 -0.59 -18.67 20.90
C LYS A 136 -2.08 -18.38 20.90
N ARG A 137 -2.85 -19.36 21.41
CA ARG A 137 -4.29 -19.22 21.63
C ARG A 137 -4.61 -18.33 22.83
N ASN A 138 -3.89 -18.47 23.94
CA ASN A 138 -4.16 -17.72 25.17
C ASN A 138 -3.06 -16.67 25.42
N PRO A 139 -3.39 -15.36 25.43
CA PRO A 139 -2.46 -14.28 25.75
C PRO A 139 -1.75 -14.39 27.10
N GLU A 140 -2.36 -15.09 28.07
CA GLU A 140 -1.87 -15.22 29.44
C GLU A 140 -1.04 -16.49 29.67
N GLN A 141 -0.90 -17.35 28.64
CA GLN A 141 -0.17 -18.61 28.77
C GLN A 141 1.34 -18.34 28.90
N LYS A 142 1.89 -18.65 30.08
CA LYS A 142 3.34 -18.64 30.33
C LYS A 142 4.03 -19.67 29.44
N VAL A 143 5.07 -19.24 28.73
CA VAL A 143 5.91 -20.13 27.92
C VAL A 143 7.33 -20.12 28.46
N TYR A 144 7.88 -21.31 28.66
CA TYR A 144 9.29 -21.51 28.92
C TYR A 144 10.06 -21.26 27.61
N SER A 145 10.67 -20.09 27.47
CA SER A 145 11.57 -19.78 26.36
C SER A 145 12.95 -20.37 26.66
N PHE A 146 13.40 -21.36 25.89
CA PHE A 146 14.82 -21.72 25.84
C PHE A 146 15.53 -20.73 24.91
N SER A 147 16.47 -19.96 25.46
CA SER A 147 17.32 -19.03 24.69
C SER A 147 18.37 -19.83 23.93
N TRP A 148 18.27 -19.91 22.61
CA TRP A 148 19.40 -20.26 21.75
C TRP A 148 20.01 -18.99 21.18
N LYS A 149 21.34 -18.96 21.15
CA LYS A 149 22.18 -17.87 20.63
C LYS A 149 21.87 -17.58 19.15
N TRP A 150 20.91 -16.69 18.89
CA TRP A 150 20.78 -15.93 17.65
C TRP A 150 20.09 -14.62 17.98
N GLY A 151 20.83 -13.61 18.42
CA GLY A 151 20.51 -12.16 18.35
C GLY A 151 19.12 -11.62 18.78
N CYS A 152 18.14 -12.44 19.14
CA CYS A 152 16.76 -12.06 19.38
C CYS A 152 16.69 -11.39 20.75
N THR A 153 16.88 -10.08 20.77
CA THR A 153 16.52 -9.28 21.92
C THR A 153 15.03 -9.49 22.18
N ARG A 154 14.73 -9.90 23.40
CA ARG A 154 13.44 -10.45 23.86
C ARG A 154 12.22 -9.52 23.67
N GLU A 155 12.44 -8.26 23.30
CA GLU A 155 11.43 -7.21 23.09
C GLU A 155 11.83 -6.29 21.91
N ASP A 156 11.53 -6.68 20.67
CA ASP A 156 11.59 -5.77 19.53
C ASP A 156 10.29 -4.95 19.41
N ALA A 157 10.40 -3.66 19.05
CA ALA A 157 9.27 -2.71 19.04
C ALA A 157 8.10 -3.17 18.16
N THR A 158 8.40 -3.92 17.10
CA THR A 158 7.45 -4.44 16.12
C THR A 158 6.71 -5.69 16.59
N LYS A 159 7.08 -6.25 17.74
CA LYS A 159 6.43 -7.43 18.28
C LYS A 159 4.96 -7.15 18.63
N PRO A 160 4.00 -7.87 18.04
CA PRO A 160 2.59 -7.76 18.39
C PRO A 160 2.36 -8.04 19.87
N LYS A 161 1.67 -7.12 20.56
CA LYS A 161 1.10 -7.44 21.87
C LYS A 161 -0.05 -8.42 21.67
N LEU A 162 0.11 -9.65 22.14
CA LEU A 162 -0.77 -10.77 21.83
C LEU A 162 -2.26 -10.49 22.11
N LYS A 163 -2.59 -9.82 23.23
CA LYS A 163 -3.97 -9.42 23.54
C LYS A 163 -4.56 -8.44 22.52
N SER A 164 -3.80 -7.42 22.09
CA SER A 164 -4.27 -6.49 21.06
C SER A 164 -4.33 -7.12 19.69
N PHE A 165 -3.46 -8.09 19.41
CA PHE A 165 -3.45 -8.83 18.16
C PHE A 165 -4.72 -9.69 18.01
N HIS A 166 -5.05 -10.50 19.02
CA HIS A 166 -6.31 -11.26 19.03
C HIS A 166 -7.54 -10.36 18.95
N LYS A 167 -7.53 -9.22 19.66
CA LYS A 167 -8.62 -8.23 19.57
C LYS A 167 -8.76 -7.66 18.16
N HIS A 168 -7.64 -7.37 17.48
CA HIS A 168 -7.64 -6.87 16.11
C HIS A 168 -8.29 -7.87 15.16
N LEU A 169 -7.83 -9.13 15.18
CA LEU A 169 -8.38 -10.20 14.35
C LEU A 169 -9.87 -10.43 14.61
N SER A 170 -10.30 -10.47 15.88
CA SER A 170 -11.73 -10.65 16.19
C SER A 170 -12.60 -9.47 15.72
N THR A 171 -12.04 -8.26 15.70
CA THR A 171 -12.75 -7.06 15.29
C THR A 171 -12.80 -6.97 13.77
N HIS A 172 -11.64 -6.99 13.11
CA HIS A 172 -11.49 -6.64 11.70
C HIS A 172 -11.46 -7.84 10.75
N GLY A 173 -11.21 -9.05 11.25
CA GLY A 173 -10.76 -10.16 10.43
C GLY A 173 -9.34 -9.93 9.93
N ASP A 174 -9.01 -10.54 8.79
CA ASP A 174 -7.74 -10.33 8.09
C ASP A 174 -7.72 -8.91 7.52
N SER A 175 -6.77 -8.08 7.97
CA SER A 175 -6.71 -6.67 7.58
C SER A 175 -5.33 -6.05 7.79
N VAL A 176 -5.11 -4.90 7.15
CA VAL A 176 -3.91 -4.09 7.37
C VAL A 176 -3.90 -3.59 8.82
N LYS A 177 -2.76 -3.76 9.48
CA LYS A 177 -2.50 -3.27 10.82
C LYS A 177 -1.61 -2.03 10.82
N ASP A 178 -0.60 -2.00 9.97
CA ASP A 178 0.43 -0.96 9.98
C ASP A 178 0.83 -0.57 8.56
N VAL A 179 0.95 0.74 8.32
CA VAL A 179 1.58 1.28 7.13
C VAL A 179 2.89 1.92 7.58
N ALA A 180 4.01 1.25 7.34
CA ALA A 180 5.30 1.69 7.83
C ALA A 180 5.88 2.79 6.92
N PHE A 181 6.32 3.89 7.53
CA PHE A 181 6.95 5.00 6.84
C PHE A 181 8.47 4.95 7.01
N ARG A 182 9.18 4.96 5.89
CA ARG A 182 10.62 5.20 5.89
C ARG A 182 10.85 6.67 6.20
N VAL A 183 11.71 6.94 7.18
CA VAL A 183 12.01 8.30 7.65
C VAL A 183 13.51 8.61 7.61
N LYS A 184 13.85 9.89 7.45
CA LYS A 184 15.24 10.36 7.48
C LYS A 184 15.88 10.18 8.86
N ASN A 185 15.13 10.46 9.92
CA ASN A 185 15.57 10.33 11.31
C ASN A 185 14.38 9.90 12.19
N VAL A 186 14.49 8.74 12.85
CA VAL A 186 13.37 8.17 13.60
C VAL A 186 13.00 8.98 14.84
N GLU A 187 13.98 9.54 15.55
CA GLU A 187 13.74 10.33 16.75
C GLU A 187 13.06 11.66 16.43
N LYS A 188 13.52 12.36 15.40
CA LYS A 188 12.91 13.61 14.94
C LYS A 188 11.47 13.39 14.48
N ALA A 189 11.26 12.40 13.61
CA ALA A 189 9.93 12.07 13.10
C ALA A 189 8.96 11.69 14.22
N PHE A 190 9.41 10.87 15.17
CA PHE A 190 8.61 10.47 16.32
C PHE A 190 8.26 11.65 17.23
N ASN A 191 9.24 12.47 17.61
CA ASN A 191 9.03 13.62 18.48
C ASN A 191 8.11 14.66 17.83
N PHE A 192 8.26 14.89 16.53
CA PHE A 192 7.38 15.75 15.76
C PHE A 192 5.93 15.23 15.77
N ALA A 193 5.73 13.94 15.50
CA ALA A 193 4.40 13.32 15.51
C ALA A 193 3.73 13.41 16.90
N LEU A 194 4.46 13.11 17.97
CA LEU A 194 3.95 13.19 19.35
C LEU A 194 3.56 14.61 19.74
N LYS A 195 4.42 15.60 19.43
CA LYS A 195 4.15 17.01 19.71
C LYS A 195 2.85 17.49 19.04
N ASN A 196 2.51 16.90 17.90
CA ASN A 196 1.37 17.30 17.07
C ASN A 196 0.14 16.39 17.22
N GLY A 197 0.11 15.49 18.20
CA GLY A 197 -1.10 14.77 18.60
C GLY A 197 -1.09 13.25 18.36
N ALA A 198 -0.06 12.70 17.72
CA ALA A 198 0.08 11.24 17.61
C ALA A 198 0.37 10.62 18.99
N LYS A 199 -0.19 9.45 19.27
CA LYS A 199 0.05 8.75 20.53
C LYS A 199 1.19 7.74 20.37
N CYS A 200 2.09 7.72 21.35
CA CYS A 200 3.18 6.75 21.43
C CYS A 200 2.65 5.32 21.61
N ILE A 201 3.08 4.40 20.76
CA ILE A 201 2.92 2.95 20.93
C ILE A 201 4.24 2.32 21.34
N SER A 202 5.32 2.69 20.65
CA SER A 202 6.69 2.30 20.97
C SER A 202 7.64 3.48 20.78
N LYS A 203 8.51 3.71 21.76
CA LYS A 203 9.52 4.78 21.71
C LYS A 203 10.61 4.45 20.69
N PRO A 204 11.31 5.45 20.12
CA PRO A 204 12.47 5.24 19.27
C PRO A 204 13.52 4.35 19.93
N ALA A 205 13.95 3.34 19.20
CA ALA A 205 15.05 2.46 19.59
C ALA A 205 15.83 2.02 18.34
N GLN A 206 17.13 1.76 18.51
CA GLN A 206 17.97 1.19 17.47
C GLN A 206 18.11 -0.31 17.67
N TYR A 207 18.03 -1.04 16.56
CA TYR A 207 18.18 -2.49 16.49
C TYR A 207 19.29 -2.82 15.49
N ARG A 208 20.05 -3.87 15.79
CA ARG A 208 21.22 -4.28 15.01
C ARG A 208 21.24 -5.79 14.86
N ASP A 209 21.60 -6.25 13.68
CA ASP A 209 21.91 -7.63 13.34
C ASP A 209 23.05 -7.67 12.29
N GLU A 210 23.27 -8.82 11.68
CA GLU A 210 24.26 -9.02 10.61
C GLU A 210 23.98 -8.18 9.34
N TYR A 211 22.77 -7.67 9.15
CA TYR A 211 22.37 -6.89 7.98
C TYR A 211 22.50 -5.38 8.15
N GLY A 212 22.82 -4.87 9.36
CA GLY A 212 23.12 -3.46 9.61
C GLY A 212 22.42 -2.88 10.85
N VAL A 213 22.04 -1.60 10.79
CA VAL A 213 21.31 -0.91 11.89
C VAL A 213 20.01 -0.29 11.39
N VAL A 214 18.92 -0.53 12.12
CA VAL A 214 17.61 0.09 11.88
C VAL A 214 17.10 0.80 13.12
N GLY A 215 16.63 2.04 12.96
CA GLY A 215 15.89 2.77 13.99
C GLY A 215 14.39 2.58 13.80
N LEU A 216 13.68 2.22 14.87
CA LEU A 216 12.24 1.97 14.84
C LEU A 216 11.52 2.75 15.93
N ALA A 217 10.35 3.30 15.61
CA ALA A 217 9.37 3.81 16.57
C ALA A 217 7.96 3.53 16.04
N ILE A 218 6.95 3.51 16.92
CA ILE A 218 5.56 3.26 16.50
C ILE A 218 4.64 4.31 17.12
N VAL A 219 3.78 4.89 16.28
CA VAL A 219 2.72 5.82 16.68
C VAL A 219 1.36 5.33 16.19
N THR A 220 0.29 5.78 16.84
CA THR A 220 -1.10 5.50 16.41
C THR A 220 -1.39 6.16 15.07
N GLY A 221 -2.02 5.46 14.13
CA GLY A 221 -2.65 6.01 12.92
C GLY A 221 -4.17 6.19 13.10
N LEU A 222 -4.93 6.11 12.00
CA LEU A 222 -6.39 6.19 12.04
C LEU A 222 -7.04 4.86 12.48
N GLY A 223 -8.05 4.94 13.34
CA GLY A 223 -8.74 3.77 13.88
C GLY A 223 -7.78 2.88 14.68
N ASP A 224 -7.73 1.59 14.32
CA ASP A 224 -6.77 0.65 14.91
C ASP A 224 -5.48 0.53 14.06
N THR A 225 -5.33 1.29 12.97
CA THR A 225 -4.11 1.31 12.14
C THR A 225 -2.97 2.01 12.87
N THR A 226 -1.73 1.58 12.62
CA THR A 226 -0.52 2.20 13.18
C THR A 226 0.44 2.65 12.08
N HIS A 227 1.41 3.48 12.46
CA HIS A 227 2.54 3.82 11.61
C HIS A 227 3.85 3.49 12.34
N THR A 228 4.58 2.51 11.80
CA THR A 228 5.98 2.27 12.18
C THR A 228 6.87 3.24 11.43
N LEU A 229 7.66 4.03 12.15
CA LEU A 229 8.67 4.93 11.60
C LEU A 229 10.00 4.19 11.52
N ILE A 230 10.60 4.13 10.34
CA ILE A 230 11.76 3.28 10.05
C ILE A 230 12.91 4.11 9.46
N GLU A 231 14.01 4.20 10.19
CA GLU A 231 15.26 4.79 9.72
C GLU A 231 16.25 3.65 9.41
N ARG A 232 16.49 3.35 8.13
CA ARG A 232 17.46 2.33 7.71
C ARG A 232 18.84 2.95 7.52
N LYS A 233 19.81 2.58 8.37
CA LYS A 233 21.23 2.99 8.23
C LYS A 233 22.05 1.82 7.73
N PHE A 234 22.24 1.75 6.41
CA PHE A 234 22.96 0.65 5.74
C PHE A 234 22.37 -0.74 6.05
N TYR A 235 21.07 -0.81 6.37
CA TYR A 235 20.39 -2.05 6.73
C TYR A 235 19.84 -2.76 5.49
N ARG A 236 20.26 -4.01 5.25
CA ARG A 236 19.95 -4.78 4.02
C ARG A 236 18.89 -5.88 4.20
N GLY A 237 18.55 -6.23 5.43
CA GLY A 237 17.54 -7.23 5.75
C GLY A 237 16.12 -6.64 5.68
N PHE A 238 15.11 -7.46 6.00
CA PHE A 238 13.76 -6.96 6.24
C PHE A 238 13.70 -6.17 7.56
N LEU A 239 13.82 -6.86 8.69
CA LEU A 239 13.91 -6.32 10.05
C LEU A 239 14.67 -7.29 10.96
N PRO A 240 15.28 -6.83 12.07
CA PRO A 240 16.02 -7.70 12.95
C PRO A 240 15.20 -8.87 13.53
N GLY A 241 15.85 -10.03 13.59
CA GLY A 241 15.23 -11.28 14.04
C GLY A 241 14.39 -12.00 12.98
N TYR A 242 14.35 -11.50 11.74
CA TYR A 242 13.82 -12.24 10.60
C TYR A 242 14.92 -13.02 9.89
N ARG A 243 14.62 -14.27 9.51
CA ARG A 243 15.44 -15.04 8.58
C ARG A 243 15.09 -14.63 7.15
N MET A 244 16.08 -14.21 6.38
CA MET A 244 15.90 -13.90 4.95
C MET A 244 15.67 -15.20 4.15
N SER A 245 14.86 -15.13 3.09
CA SER A 245 14.67 -16.27 2.17
C SER A 245 15.89 -16.47 1.27
N ASP A 246 16.25 -17.72 1.00
CA ASP A 246 17.43 -18.09 0.20
C ASP A 246 17.40 -17.49 -1.22
N GLU A 247 16.22 -17.26 -1.81
CA GLU A 247 16.06 -16.60 -3.13
C GLU A 247 16.54 -15.13 -3.17
N LYS A 248 16.79 -14.50 -2.02
CA LYS A 248 17.37 -13.15 -1.91
C LYS A 248 18.74 -13.11 -1.24
N LEU A 249 19.35 -14.27 -0.96
CA LEU A 249 20.81 -14.35 -0.97
C LEU A 249 21.27 -14.33 -2.44
N ASP A 250 20.91 -13.25 -3.14
CA ASP A 250 21.57 -12.86 -4.36
C ASP A 250 22.75 -11.96 -3.92
N PRO A 251 23.99 -12.47 -3.88
CA PRO A 251 25.15 -11.63 -3.60
C PRO A 251 25.30 -10.46 -4.60
N ASN A 252 24.53 -10.44 -5.70
CA ASN A 252 24.62 -9.47 -6.79
C ASN A 252 23.51 -8.39 -6.81
N LYS A 253 22.52 -8.40 -5.90
CA LYS A 253 21.59 -7.25 -5.77
C LYS A 253 22.22 -6.11 -4.97
N LYS A 254 23.10 -5.38 -5.65
CA LYS A 254 23.81 -4.18 -5.19
C LYS A 254 23.18 -2.91 -5.77
N SER A 255 22.85 -1.93 -4.92
CA SER A 255 22.62 -0.54 -5.40
C SER A 255 23.51 0.45 -4.64
N GLY A 256 24.63 0.85 -5.28
CA GLY A 256 25.48 2.05 -5.06
C GLY A 256 26.25 2.16 -3.73
N ASN A 257 27.57 2.38 -3.65
CA ASN A 257 28.60 2.83 -4.60
C ASN A 257 29.82 1.90 -4.50
N PHE A 258 30.24 1.30 -5.62
CA PHE A 258 31.48 0.51 -5.72
C PHE A 258 32.44 1.19 -6.71
N ARG A 259 33.74 1.16 -6.42
CA ARG A 259 34.75 1.38 -7.47
C ARG A 259 35.00 0.03 -8.13
N ARG A 260 34.57 -0.10 -9.39
CA ARG A 260 34.82 -1.30 -10.19
C ARG A 260 36.14 -1.18 -10.93
N TYR A 261 36.95 -2.23 -10.86
CA TYR A 261 38.12 -2.40 -11.71
C TYR A 261 37.89 -3.67 -12.53
N ALA A 262 37.70 -3.51 -13.84
CA ALA A 262 37.53 -4.63 -14.76
C ALA A 262 38.88 -4.92 -15.44
N TYR A 263 39.31 -6.17 -15.40
CA TYR A 263 40.48 -6.64 -16.13
C TYR A 263 40.02 -7.70 -17.13
N ASN A 264 40.37 -7.53 -18.40
CA ASN A 264 40.14 -8.55 -19.42
C ASN A 264 41.27 -9.57 -19.29
N ILE A 265 40.96 -10.79 -18.88
CA ILE A 265 41.91 -11.90 -18.94
C ILE A 265 41.71 -12.55 -20.30
N ILE A 266 42.66 -12.37 -21.22
CA ILE A 266 42.65 -13.09 -22.48
C ILE A 266 43.49 -14.34 -22.27
N ASP A 267 42.80 -15.48 -22.36
CA ASP A 267 43.36 -16.82 -22.48
C ASP A 267 44.15 -17.35 -21.25
N SER A 268 43.42 -17.89 -20.28
CA SER A 268 43.98 -18.96 -19.45
C SER A 268 42.88 -19.97 -19.12
N SER A 269 42.90 -21.12 -19.79
CA SER A 269 42.02 -22.26 -19.47
C SER A 269 42.38 -22.95 -18.14
N ASN A 270 43.31 -22.41 -17.35
CA ASN A 270 43.80 -23.00 -16.11
C ASN A 270 43.31 -22.24 -14.87
N LYS A 271 42.39 -22.86 -14.13
CA LYS A 271 41.76 -22.31 -12.93
C LYS A 271 42.77 -22.00 -11.80
N GLU A 272 43.85 -22.77 -11.69
CA GLU A 272 44.86 -22.58 -10.64
C GLU A 272 45.68 -21.30 -10.86
N GLU A 273 45.96 -20.94 -12.12
CA GLU A 273 46.69 -19.70 -12.47
C GLU A 273 45.87 -18.44 -12.15
N ILE A 274 44.57 -18.51 -12.39
CA ILE A 274 43.63 -17.43 -12.06
C ILE A 274 43.54 -17.25 -10.53
N GLU A 275 43.48 -18.33 -9.76
CA GLU A 275 43.44 -18.27 -8.29
C GLU A 275 44.74 -17.70 -7.69
N VAL A 276 45.90 -18.00 -8.28
CA VAL A 276 47.20 -17.44 -7.88
C VAL A 276 47.31 -15.95 -8.21
N LEU A 277 46.85 -15.53 -9.39
CA LEU A 277 46.77 -14.11 -9.76
C LEU A 277 45.86 -13.33 -8.78
N PHE A 278 44.72 -13.91 -8.41
CA PHE A 278 43.81 -13.33 -7.42
C PHE A 278 44.45 -13.19 -6.04
N ALA A 279 45.14 -14.22 -5.56
CA ALA A 279 45.82 -14.18 -4.28
C ALA A 279 46.92 -13.10 -4.24
N THR A 280 47.63 -12.92 -5.37
CA THR A 280 48.71 -11.94 -5.50
C THR A 280 48.19 -10.51 -5.50
N LEU A 281 47.17 -10.21 -6.32
CA LEU A 281 46.55 -8.88 -6.38
C LEU A 281 45.91 -8.48 -5.05
N LYS A 282 45.30 -9.45 -4.35
CA LYS A 282 44.72 -9.23 -3.03
C LYS A 282 45.78 -8.91 -1.99
N ARG A 283 46.93 -9.60 -2.01
CA ARG A 283 48.05 -9.35 -1.10
C ARG A 283 48.65 -7.96 -1.32
N GLU A 284 48.96 -7.57 -2.55
CA GLU A 284 49.60 -6.28 -2.84
C GLU A 284 48.70 -5.08 -2.52
N PHE A 285 47.39 -5.21 -2.74
CA PHE A 285 46.42 -4.19 -2.34
C PHE A 285 46.35 -4.02 -0.82
N MET A 286 46.39 -5.13 -0.07
CA MET A 286 46.38 -5.11 1.39
C MET A 286 47.65 -4.50 1.99
N GLU A 287 48.79 -4.61 1.31
CA GLU A 287 50.08 -4.08 1.79
C GLU A 287 50.28 -2.60 1.42
N SER A 288 49.84 -2.17 0.24
CA SER A 288 50.16 -0.83 -0.30
C SER A 288 48.97 0.14 -0.36
N GLY A 289 47.73 -0.35 -0.22
CA GLY A 289 46.51 0.44 -0.40
C GLY A 289 46.26 0.91 -1.84
N LYS A 290 47.02 0.40 -2.82
CA LYS A 290 46.88 0.68 -4.25
C LYS A 290 46.92 -0.65 -5.01
N LEU A 291 46.14 -0.76 -6.09
CA LEU A 291 46.31 -1.87 -7.04
C LEU A 291 47.52 -1.55 -7.93
N PRO A 292 48.34 -2.55 -8.32
CA PRO A 292 49.49 -2.33 -9.19
C PRO A 292 49.04 -1.77 -10.55
N ALA A 293 49.75 -0.75 -11.02
CA ALA A 293 49.60 -0.26 -12.40
C ALA A 293 50.48 -1.15 -13.29
N PHE A 294 49.86 -1.99 -14.11
CA PHE A 294 50.59 -2.75 -15.13
C PHE A 294 50.88 -1.80 -16.30
N GLU A 295 52.15 -1.38 -16.44
CA GLU A 295 52.60 -0.65 -17.62
C GLU A 295 52.63 -1.58 -18.83
N THR A 296 52.03 -1.14 -19.94
CA THR A 296 52.32 -1.69 -21.25
C THR A 296 53.74 -1.30 -21.59
N SER A 297 54.70 -2.22 -21.55
CA SER A 297 56.10 -1.89 -21.89
C SER A 297 56.22 -1.42 -23.33
N PRO A 298 56.94 -0.32 -23.61
CA PRO A 298 57.73 -0.18 -24.81
C PRO A 298 59.20 -0.49 -24.51
N SER A 299 59.73 -1.45 -25.27
CA SER A 299 61.13 -1.73 -25.60
C SER A 299 62.27 -1.04 -24.81
N SER A 300 63.19 -1.91 -24.34
CA SER A 300 64.65 -1.75 -24.23
C SER A 300 65.27 -1.58 -22.81
N GLY A 301 65.87 -2.69 -22.36
CA GLY A 301 67.26 -2.71 -21.87
C GLY A 301 67.52 -2.36 -20.41
N LYS A 302 67.39 -3.36 -19.51
CA LYS A 302 68.44 -3.91 -18.63
C LYS A 302 67.83 -4.86 -17.59
N ASP A 303 68.54 -5.95 -17.34
CA ASP A 303 68.08 -7.15 -16.65
C ASP A 303 67.49 -6.91 -15.25
N PRO A 304 66.31 -7.50 -14.93
CA PRO A 304 65.91 -7.78 -13.56
C PRO A 304 66.25 -9.23 -13.17
N VAL A 305 66.68 -9.37 -11.93
CA VAL A 305 66.93 -10.63 -11.22
C VAL A 305 65.63 -11.45 -11.15
N GLU A 306 65.76 -12.75 -11.42
CA GLU A 306 64.70 -13.77 -11.42
C GLU A 306 63.80 -13.70 -10.17
N THR A 307 62.52 -13.43 -10.41
CA THR A 307 61.42 -14.10 -9.71
C THR A 307 60.41 -14.50 -10.79
N ASP A 308 60.13 -15.78 -10.94
CA ASP A 308 59.17 -16.34 -11.90
C ASP A 308 57.77 -15.74 -11.69
N LEU A 309 57.49 -14.62 -12.35
CA LEU A 309 56.16 -14.09 -12.56
C LEU A 309 55.79 -14.43 -14.00
N LEU A 310 54.78 -15.29 -14.14
CA LEU A 310 54.19 -15.68 -15.42
C LEU A 310 53.77 -14.41 -16.20
N ASP A 311 54.33 -14.23 -17.40
CA ASP A 311 53.98 -13.18 -18.35
C ASP A 311 52.54 -13.38 -18.88
N ILE A 312 51.54 -12.83 -18.19
CA ILE A 312 50.16 -12.76 -18.70
C ILE A 312 50.02 -11.50 -19.56
N LYS A 313 49.81 -11.68 -20.87
CA LYS A 313 49.53 -10.58 -21.81
C LYS A 313 48.06 -10.19 -21.76
N ILE A 314 47.78 -8.89 -21.61
CA ILE A 314 46.43 -8.31 -21.67
C ILE A 314 46.37 -7.37 -22.88
N GLU A 315 45.50 -7.65 -23.85
CA GLU A 315 45.26 -6.77 -25.03
C GLU A 315 43.87 -6.11 -24.97
N THR A 316 43.74 -4.92 -25.57
CA THR A 316 42.46 -4.21 -25.74
C THR A 316 41.70 -4.71 -26.99
N PRO A 317 40.36 -4.81 -26.96
CA PRO A 317 39.60 -5.33 -28.10
C PRO A 317 39.68 -4.38 -29.31
N LYS A 318 39.78 -4.95 -30.51
CA LYS A 318 39.70 -4.18 -31.76
C LYS A 318 38.25 -3.76 -32.03
N GLU A 319 38.09 -2.59 -32.63
CA GLU A 319 36.80 -2.06 -33.07
C GLU A 319 36.10 -3.07 -34.01
N GLY A 320 34.88 -3.52 -33.62
CA GLY A 320 34.09 -4.47 -34.40
C GLY A 320 33.95 -5.90 -33.82
N THR A 321 34.49 -6.17 -32.63
CA THR A 321 34.33 -7.47 -31.96
C THR A 321 32.86 -7.70 -31.55
N SER A 322 32.28 -8.87 -31.84
CA SER A 322 30.85 -9.13 -31.65
C SER A 322 30.49 -9.38 -30.18
N ALA A 323 29.22 -9.14 -29.80
CA ALA A 323 28.77 -9.29 -28.41
C ALA A 323 28.85 -10.74 -27.88
N GLU A 324 28.84 -11.74 -28.77
CA GLU A 324 29.01 -13.16 -28.44
C GLU A 324 30.48 -13.53 -28.16
N GLU A 325 31.46 -12.74 -28.59
CA GLU A 325 32.90 -13.04 -28.37
C GLU A 325 33.44 -12.53 -27.00
N LEU A 326 32.62 -11.89 -26.16
CA LEU A 326 33.02 -11.28 -24.87
C LEU A 326 32.83 -12.19 -23.64
N GLU A 327 33.05 -13.50 -23.77
CA GLU A 327 32.45 -14.47 -22.84
C GLU A 327 33.10 -14.71 -21.48
N GLN A 328 34.17 -14.03 -21.06
CA GLN A 328 34.67 -14.18 -19.68
C GLN A 328 35.14 -12.85 -19.10
N GLN A 329 34.29 -12.24 -18.27
CA GLN A 329 34.66 -11.08 -17.46
C GLN A 329 35.02 -11.52 -16.04
N VAL A 330 36.24 -11.19 -15.60
CA VAL A 330 36.64 -11.27 -14.20
C VAL A 330 36.41 -9.91 -13.55
N VAL A 331 35.53 -9.87 -12.55
CA VAL A 331 35.19 -8.64 -11.83
C VAL A 331 35.85 -8.66 -10.45
N ILE A 332 36.72 -7.69 -10.17
CA ILE A 332 37.28 -7.45 -8.83
C ILE A 332 36.55 -6.25 -8.22
N GLU A 333 35.82 -6.47 -7.13
CA GLU A 333 35.12 -5.42 -6.40
C GLU A 333 35.75 -5.24 -5.02
N VAL A 334 36.14 -3.99 -4.72
CA VAL A 334 36.63 -3.57 -3.41
C VAL A 334 35.51 -2.80 -2.72
N ASP A 335 35.15 -3.21 -1.50
CA ASP A 335 34.10 -2.57 -0.72
C ASP A 335 34.59 -1.37 0.10
N SER A 336 33.68 -0.70 0.80
CA SER A 336 33.97 0.48 1.65
C SER A 336 34.79 0.16 2.91
N ASN A 337 35.06 -1.11 3.20
CA ASN A 337 35.88 -1.60 4.30
C ASN A 337 37.25 -2.12 3.80
N ASN A 338 37.59 -1.90 2.52
CA ASN A 338 38.77 -2.43 1.83
C ASN A 338 38.80 -3.96 1.64
N GLU A 339 37.66 -4.66 1.74
CA GLU A 339 37.60 -6.09 1.43
C GLU A 339 37.45 -6.33 -0.09
N VAL A 340 38.30 -7.21 -0.62
CA VAL A 340 38.36 -7.55 -2.06
C VAL A 340 37.59 -8.85 -2.33
N ASN A 341 36.56 -8.76 -3.17
CA ASN A 341 35.75 -9.88 -3.66
C ASN A 341 35.91 -10.06 -5.17
N ALA A 342 36.16 -11.29 -5.63
CA ALA A 342 36.26 -11.64 -7.05
C ALA A 342 35.39 -12.85 -7.38
N GLY A 343 34.73 -12.84 -8.53
CA GLY A 343 33.87 -13.92 -9.00
C GLY A 343 33.83 -14.03 -10.53
N ILE A 344 33.53 -15.23 -11.03
CA ILE A 344 33.37 -15.57 -12.46
C ILE A 344 31.87 -15.87 -12.68
N ASN A 345 31.22 -15.16 -13.60
CA ASN A 345 29.82 -15.45 -13.96
C ASN A 345 29.76 -16.57 -15.01
N VAL A 346 29.02 -17.64 -14.71
CA VAL A 346 28.62 -18.67 -15.69
C VAL A 346 27.12 -18.93 -15.49
N GLU A 347 26.27 -18.48 -16.40
CA GLU A 347 24.82 -18.78 -16.33
C GLU A 347 24.55 -20.19 -16.86
N GLN A 348 23.81 -21.00 -16.10
CA GLN A 348 23.24 -22.27 -16.57
C GLN A 348 21.72 -22.12 -16.74
N ASN A 349 21.24 -22.39 -17.96
CA ASN A 349 19.82 -22.47 -18.28
C ASN A 349 19.21 -23.78 -17.76
N SER A 350 18.10 -23.72 -17.02
CA SER A 350 17.27 -24.89 -16.71
C SER A 350 15.85 -24.72 -17.26
N ASP A 351 15.48 -25.61 -18.17
CA ASP A 351 14.15 -25.72 -18.80
C ASP A 351 13.07 -26.19 -17.81
N SER A 352 12.47 -25.26 -17.07
CA SER A 352 11.13 -25.46 -16.51
C SER A 352 10.19 -24.40 -17.10
N LYS A 353 8.96 -24.80 -17.45
CA LYS A 353 7.88 -23.86 -17.85
C LYS A 353 7.47 -23.04 -16.63
N GLU A 354 8.36 -22.18 -16.16
CA GLU A 354 8.05 -21.19 -15.15
C GLU A 354 7.14 -20.15 -15.84
N SER A 355 5.94 -19.95 -15.30
CA SER A 355 5.05 -18.91 -15.80
C SER A 355 5.76 -17.56 -15.66
N LEU A 356 5.80 -16.78 -16.74
CA LEU A 356 6.50 -15.49 -16.76
C LEU A 356 6.09 -14.63 -15.55
N PRO A 357 7.04 -13.91 -14.93
CA PRO A 357 6.81 -13.26 -13.65
C PRO A 357 5.84 -12.09 -13.76
N VAL A 358 4.97 -11.91 -12.76
CA VAL A 358 4.20 -10.65 -12.61
C VAL A 358 5.16 -9.60 -12.06
N LYS A 359 5.34 -8.50 -12.78
CA LYS A 359 6.25 -7.41 -12.40
C LYS A 359 5.46 -6.24 -11.83
N LEU A 360 5.73 -5.91 -10.58
CA LEU A 360 5.24 -4.70 -9.92
C LEU A 360 6.44 -3.86 -9.50
N ASP A 361 6.29 -2.53 -9.50
CA ASP A 361 7.39 -1.60 -9.29
C ASP A 361 7.45 -1.10 -7.84
N ASP A 362 6.41 -0.37 -7.41
CA ASP A 362 6.37 0.34 -6.12
C ASP A 362 4.93 0.48 -5.61
N PHE A 363 4.79 0.82 -4.33
CA PHE A 363 3.53 1.37 -3.81
C PHE A 363 3.21 2.69 -4.53
N ASP A 364 1.97 2.84 -5.02
CA ASP A 364 1.48 4.12 -5.55
C ASP A 364 0.80 4.96 -4.46
N HIS A 365 -0.16 4.34 -3.75
CA HIS A 365 -0.90 4.96 -2.66
C HIS A 365 -1.60 3.91 -1.78
N VAL A 366 -2.03 4.32 -0.58
CA VAL A 366 -2.74 3.48 0.40
C VAL A 366 -3.99 4.20 0.89
N VAL A 367 -5.17 3.64 0.62
CA VAL A 367 -6.46 4.31 0.86
C VAL A 367 -7.07 3.88 2.18
N GLN A 368 -7.58 4.84 2.94
CA GLN A 368 -8.29 4.60 4.20
C GLN A 368 -9.73 5.06 4.12
N ASN A 369 -10.63 4.24 4.66
CA ASN A 369 -12.01 4.62 4.87
C ASN A 369 -12.19 5.06 6.33
N VAL A 370 -12.87 6.18 6.52
CA VAL A 370 -13.20 6.75 7.84
C VAL A 370 -14.71 6.92 7.97
N ASN A 371 -15.18 7.15 9.19
CA ASN A 371 -16.61 7.36 9.45
C ASN A 371 -17.12 8.68 8.84
N TRP A 372 -18.44 8.83 8.84
CA TRP A 372 -19.13 10.08 8.50
C TRP A 372 -18.48 11.30 9.18
N ASN A 373 -18.36 12.40 8.44
CA ASN A 373 -17.86 13.70 8.89
C ASN A 373 -16.49 13.62 9.60
N SER A 374 -15.66 12.66 9.20
CA SER A 374 -14.36 12.37 9.82
C SER A 374 -13.20 12.55 8.85
N MET A 375 -13.45 12.78 7.56
CA MET A 375 -12.42 12.91 6.53
C MET A 375 -11.47 14.07 6.82
N PHE A 376 -11.98 15.27 7.07
CA PHE A 376 -11.12 16.44 7.32
C PHE A 376 -10.34 16.33 8.64
N ASN A 377 -10.96 15.82 9.71
CA ASN A 377 -10.26 15.52 10.96
C ASN A 377 -9.13 14.49 10.77
N SER A 378 -9.37 13.50 9.93
CA SER A 378 -8.38 12.46 9.60
C SER A 378 -7.26 12.99 8.70
N ALA A 379 -7.58 13.86 7.75
CA ALA A 379 -6.59 14.57 6.92
C ALA A 379 -5.72 15.50 7.76
N GLU A 380 -6.33 16.22 8.70
CA GLU A 380 -5.66 17.11 9.64
C GLU A 380 -4.68 16.35 10.55
N TYR A 381 -5.00 15.10 10.92
CA TYR A 381 -4.07 14.23 11.63
C TYR A 381 -2.78 14.01 10.84
N TYR A 382 -2.86 13.69 9.53
CA TYR A 382 -1.66 13.53 8.69
C TYR A 382 -0.90 14.85 8.48
N ARG A 383 -1.61 15.96 8.29
CA ARG A 383 -1.00 17.29 8.18
C ARG A 383 -0.21 17.65 9.43
N LYS A 384 -0.83 17.50 10.61
CA LYS A 384 -0.20 17.85 11.90
C LYS A 384 0.91 16.88 12.28
N CYS A 385 0.67 15.57 12.21
CA CYS A 385 1.58 14.57 12.78
C CYS A 385 2.73 14.20 11.85
N PHE A 386 2.59 14.38 10.54
CA PHE A 386 3.59 13.96 9.55
C PHE A 386 3.96 15.04 8.55
N ASP A 387 3.43 16.26 8.70
CA ASP A 387 3.66 17.39 7.78
C ASP A 387 3.23 17.07 6.34
N PHE A 388 2.18 16.25 6.19
CA PHE A 388 1.64 15.96 4.86
C PHE A 388 0.83 17.16 4.36
N LYS A 389 0.91 17.41 3.06
CA LYS A 389 0.10 18.43 2.38
C LYS A 389 -1.13 17.80 1.75
N ARG A 390 -2.23 18.56 1.66
CA ARG A 390 -3.36 18.16 0.83
C ARG A 390 -2.90 18.21 -0.63
N PHE A 391 -2.98 17.06 -1.29
CA PHE A 391 -2.52 16.87 -2.65
C PHE A 391 -3.66 16.95 -3.65
N TRP A 392 -4.82 16.41 -3.28
CA TRP A 392 -5.99 16.34 -4.14
C TRP A 392 -7.26 16.14 -3.28
N SER A 393 -8.42 16.52 -3.78
CA SER A 393 -9.71 16.26 -3.12
C SER A 393 -10.85 16.25 -4.13
N VAL A 394 -11.89 15.50 -3.82
CA VAL A 394 -13.16 15.43 -4.55
C VAL A 394 -14.34 15.38 -3.58
N ASP A 395 -15.44 15.99 -4.00
CA ASP A 395 -16.70 15.95 -3.26
C ASP A 395 -17.76 15.08 -3.97
N GLU A 396 -18.96 15.00 -3.38
CA GLU A 396 -20.09 14.22 -3.90
C GLU A 396 -20.60 14.68 -5.27
N LYS A 397 -20.30 15.92 -5.68
CA LYS A 397 -20.68 16.43 -7.01
C LYS A 397 -19.73 15.90 -8.07
N ASP A 398 -18.47 15.72 -7.71
CA ASP A 398 -17.45 15.14 -8.58
C ASP A 398 -17.55 13.61 -8.62
N VAL A 399 -17.96 12.97 -7.50
CA VAL A 399 -17.96 11.51 -7.34
C VAL A 399 -19.31 11.01 -6.82
N SER A 400 -20.25 10.82 -7.75
CA SER A 400 -21.55 10.19 -7.50
C SER A 400 -22.00 9.28 -8.64
N THR A 401 -22.73 8.22 -8.28
CA THR A 401 -23.58 7.46 -9.19
C THR A 401 -25.04 7.91 -9.02
N GLU A 402 -25.98 7.26 -9.72
CA GLU A 402 -27.40 7.43 -9.43
C GLU A 402 -27.74 7.03 -7.99
N TYR A 403 -26.97 6.13 -7.36
CA TYR A 403 -27.33 5.49 -6.10
C TYR A 403 -26.44 5.86 -4.91
N SER A 404 -25.14 6.06 -5.08
CA SER A 404 -24.22 6.34 -3.97
C SER A 404 -23.13 7.35 -4.32
N CYS A 405 -22.46 7.88 -3.30
CA CYS A 405 -21.35 8.82 -3.45
C CYS A 405 -20.33 8.65 -2.30
N LEU A 406 -19.18 9.29 -2.45
CA LEU A 406 -18.19 9.48 -1.39
C LEU A 406 -17.58 10.87 -1.48
N ARG A 407 -16.90 11.27 -0.40
CA ARG A 407 -15.91 12.36 -0.43
C ARG A 407 -14.53 11.76 -0.22
N SER A 408 -13.54 12.31 -0.89
CA SER A 408 -12.15 11.88 -0.74
C SER A 408 -11.20 13.07 -0.66
N THR A 409 -10.21 12.97 0.21
CA THR A 409 -9.09 13.90 0.26
C THR A 409 -7.78 13.10 0.33
N VAL A 410 -6.78 13.54 -0.40
CA VAL A 410 -5.49 12.86 -0.50
C VAL A 410 -4.46 13.69 0.24
N MET A 411 -3.85 13.06 1.25
CA MET A 411 -2.70 13.61 1.94
C MET A 411 -1.42 13.02 1.35
N ALA A 412 -0.43 13.85 1.06
CA ALA A 412 0.85 13.40 0.52
C ALA A 412 2.03 13.92 1.34
N SER A 413 3.10 13.12 1.44
CA SER A 413 4.39 13.62 1.92
C SER A 413 4.90 14.75 1.02
N ASN A 414 5.80 15.60 1.53
CA ASN A 414 6.29 16.75 0.76
C ASN A 414 7.00 16.35 -0.54
N ASN A 415 7.68 15.20 -0.53
CA ASN A 415 8.27 14.58 -1.72
C ASN A 415 7.31 13.74 -2.58
N GLU A 416 6.03 13.67 -2.20
CA GLU A 416 4.93 12.97 -2.88
C GLU A 416 5.14 11.46 -3.10
N ARG A 417 6.09 10.86 -2.37
CA ARG A 417 6.37 9.42 -2.38
C ARG A 417 5.41 8.61 -1.51
N VAL A 418 4.75 9.25 -0.55
CA VAL A 418 3.65 8.66 0.21
C VAL A 418 2.39 9.43 -0.12
N LYS A 419 1.34 8.71 -0.53
CA LYS A 419 0.01 9.28 -0.77
C LYS A 419 -1.03 8.43 -0.03
N MET A 420 -1.83 9.10 0.80
CA MET A 420 -2.84 8.50 1.67
C MET A 420 -4.20 9.13 1.35
N PRO A 421 -4.95 8.61 0.36
CA PRO A 421 -6.35 8.97 0.19
C PRO A 421 -7.18 8.57 1.40
N ILE A 422 -8.08 9.46 1.81
CA ILE A 422 -8.97 9.30 2.96
C ILE A 422 -10.39 9.51 2.46
N ASN A 423 -11.19 8.46 2.53
CA ASN A 423 -12.57 8.46 2.06
C ASN A 423 -13.55 8.48 3.22
N GLU A 424 -14.61 9.26 3.11
CA GLU A 424 -15.78 9.16 3.98
C GLU A 424 -17.05 8.90 3.16
N PRO A 425 -18.09 8.29 3.77
CA PRO A 425 -19.39 8.20 3.16
C PRO A 425 -19.97 9.57 2.80
N ALA A 426 -20.79 9.62 1.75
CA ALA A 426 -21.59 10.78 1.43
C ALA A 426 -23.05 10.35 1.15
N MET A 427 -23.97 11.31 1.25
CA MET A 427 -25.41 11.07 1.14
C MET A 427 -25.83 10.66 -0.28
N GLY A 428 -26.27 9.41 -0.45
CA GLY A 428 -26.83 8.87 -1.70
C GLY A 428 -28.24 8.29 -1.54
N LEU A 429 -28.84 7.81 -2.65
CA LEU A 429 -30.12 7.10 -2.62
C LEU A 429 -30.02 5.71 -1.96
N LYS A 430 -28.81 5.13 -1.92
CA LYS A 430 -28.50 3.81 -1.34
C LYS A 430 -27.23 3.90 -0.51
N LYS A 431 -27.03 2.86 0.31
CA LYS A 431 -25.84 2.72 1.16
C LYS A 431 -24.53 2.81 0.36
N SER A 432 -23.62 3.68 0.79
CA SER A 432 -22.30 3.83 0.16
C SER A 432 -21.41 2.61 0.41
N GLN A 433 -20.56 2.27 -0.55
CA GLN A 433 -19.52 1.24 -0.39
C GLN A 433 -18.55 1.53 0.77
N ILE A 434 -18.37 2.82 1.13
CA ILE A 434 -17.57 3.21 2.29
C ILE A 434 -18.28 2.77 3.58
N GLU A 435 -19.61 2.86 3.63
CA GLU A 435 -20.39 2.35 4.75
C GLU A 435 -20.43 0.81 4.77
N GLU A 436 -20.47 0.13 3.63
CA GLU A 436 -20.29 -1.33 3.59
C GLU A 436 -18.95 -1.72 4.21
N PHE A 437 -17.86 -1.05 3.83
CA PHE A 437 -16.56 -1.27 4.47
C PHE A 437 -16.64 -1.09 5.99
N LEU A 438 -17.22 0.02 6.46
CA LEU A 438 -17.29 0.35 7.88
C LEU A 438 -18.11 -0.68 8.66
N ASP A 439 -19.26 -1.12 8.13
CA ASP A 439 -20.08 -2.18 8.72
C ASP A 439 -19.26 -3.45 8.98
N TYR A 440 -18.58 -3.94 7.95
CA TYR A 440 -17.77 -5.16 8.04
C TYR A 440 -16.46 -4.95 8.80
N ASN A 441 -16.06 -3.70 9.00
CA ASN A 441 -14.94 -3.28 9.84
C ASN A 441 -15.37 -2.80 11.23
N VAL A 442 -16.59 -3.11 11.65
CA VAL A 442 -17.16 -2.83 12.99
C VAL A 442 -17.18 -1.34 13.33
N ASN A 443 -17.60 -0.52 12.37
CA ASN A 443 -17.68 0.94 12.40
C ASN A 443 -16.37 1.64 12.77
N LYS A 444 -15.24 1.00 12.42
CA LYS A 444 -13.90 1.55 12.63
C LYS A 444 -13.24 1.94 11.32
N PRO A 445 -12.46 3.04 11.31
CA PRO A 445 -11.58 3.34 10.20
C PRO A 445 -10.56 2.24 9.93
N GLY A 446 -10.12 2.14 8.68
CA GLY A 446 -9.09 1.17 8.28
C GLY A 446 -8.67 1.33 6.81
N VAL A 447 -7.62 0.61 6.42
CA VAL A 447 -7.16 0.59 5.02
C VAL A 447 -8.12 -0.23 4.17
N GLN A 448 -8.63 0.38 3.09
CA GLN A 448 -9.51 -0.26 2.11
C GLN A 448 -8.70 -0.92 1.01
N HIS A 449 -7.71 -0.22 0.45
CA HIS A 449 -6.89 -0.80 -0.61
C HIS A 449 -5.48 -0.24 -0.66
N ILE A 450 -4.62 -0.99 -1.36
CA ILE A 450 -3.26 -0.61 -1.70
C ILE A 450 -3.15 -0.64 -3.22
N ALA A 451 -2.68 0.46 -3.79
CA ALA A 451 -2.37 0.54 -5.21
C ALA A 451 -0.91 0.21 -5.46
N MET A 452 -0.70 -0.70 -6.43
CA MET A 452 0.60 -1.22 -6.82
C MET A 452 0.91 -0.77 -8.23
N ARG A 453 2.01 -0.03 -8.40
CA ARG A 453 2.40 0.50 -9.70
C ARG A 453 3.02 -0.58 -10.57
N THR A 454 2.74 -0.51 -11.87
CA THR A 454 3.43 -1.26 -12.92
C THR A 454 3.74 -0.35 -14.12
N SER A 455 4.73 -0.75 -14.90
CA SER A 455 5.14 -0.12 -16.16
C SER A 455 4.47 -0.74 -17.39
N ASP A 456 3.86 -1.92 -17.24
CA ASP A 456 3.04 -2.56 -18.28
C ASP A 456 1.81 -3.23 -17.65
N ILE A 457 0.73 -2.46 -17.55
CA ILE A 457 -0.51 -2.87 -16.92
C ILE A 457 -1.27 -3.91 -17.74
N ILE A 458 -1.18 -3.90 -19.07
CA ILE A 458 -1.86 -4.90 -19.90
C ILE A 458 -1.25 -6.28 -19.61
N GLU A 459 0.09 -6.38 -19.70
CA GLU A 459 0.78 -7.64 -19.42
C GLU A 459 0.58 -8.07 -17.96
N THR A 460 0.70 -7.13 -17.02
CA THR A 460 0.52 -7.40 -15.58
C THR A 460 -0.87 -7.95 -15.30
N VAL A 461 -1.94 -7.30 -15.78
CA VAL A 461 -3.32 -7.71 -15.53
C VAL A 461 -3.63 -9.04 -16.22
N SER A 462 -3.17 -9.23 -17.46
CA SER A 462 -3.37 -10.49 -18.18
C SER A 462 -2.75 -11.67 -17.40
N ARG A 463 -1.51 -11.52 -16.93
CA ARG A 463 -0.83 -12.53 -16.09
C ARG A 463 -1.51 -12.76 -14.75
N LEU A 464 -1.98 -11.71 -14.09
CA LEU A 464 -2.75 -11.82 -12.84
C LEU A 464 -4.05 -12.62 -13.07
N ARG A 465 -4.75 -12.39 -14.18
CA ARG A 465 -5.96 -13.14 -14.55
C ARG A 465 -5.66 -14.60 -14.90
N GLU A 466 -4.59 -14.88 -15.64
CA GLU A 466 -4.13 -16.24 -15.93
C GLU A 466 -3.81 -17.01 -14.65
N ARG A 467 -3.22 -16.32 -13.67
CA ARG A 467 -2.98 -16.84 -12.33
C ARG A 467 -4.27 -16.90 -11.49
N GLY A 468 -5.42 -16.44 -11.98
CA GLY A 468 -6.72 -16.56 -11.31
C GLY A 468 -7.04 -15.46 -10.30
N VAL A 469 -6.40 -14.30 -10.39
CA VAL A 469 -6.83 -13.09 -9.67
C VAL A 469 -8.15 -12.59 -10.26
N ASN A 470 -9.11 -12.34 -9.38
CA ASN A 470 -10.42 -11.82 -9.75
C ASN A 470 -10.44 -10.30 -9.70
N PHE A 471 -10.86 -9.67 -10.79
CA PHE A 471 -11.04 -8.22 -10.89
C PHE A 471 -12.52 -7.83 -10.89
N VAL A 472 -12.80 -6.57 -10.56
CA VAL A 472 -14.14 -5.99 -10.75
C VAL A 472 -14.49 -5.96 -12.24
N THR A 473 -15.78 -6.09 -12.55
CA THR A 473 -16.25 -6.15 -13.94
C THR A 473 -16.66 -4.76 -14.42
N VAL A 474 -16.02 -4.27 -15.48
CA VAL A 474 -16.36 -3.00 -16.13
C VAL A 474 -17.36 -3.25 -17.27
N PRO A 475 -18.44 -2.46 -17.39
CA PRO A 475 -19.41 -2.62 -18.48
C PRO A 475 -18.86 -2.16 -19.84
N ALA A 476 -19.22 -2.83 -20.93
CA ALA A 476 -18.75 -2.49 -22.28
C ALA A 476 -19.10 -1.05 -22.72
N SER A 477 -20.20 -0.49 -22.22
CA SER A 477 -20.60 0.90 -22.46
C SER A 477 -19.56 1.92 -21.99
N TYR A 478 -18.73 1.57 -21.00
CA TYR A 478 -17.61 2.40 -20.55
C TYR A 478 -16.64 2.69 -21.70
N TYR A 479 -16.21 1.66 -22.44
CA TYR A 479 -15.24 1.81 -23.52
C TYR A 479 -15.80 2.55 -24.74
N THR A 480 -17.10 2.38 -25.00
CA THR A 480 -17.82 3.20 -25.99
C THR A 480 -17.76 4.69 -25.61
N ASN A 481 -18.03 5.02 -24.34
CA ASN A 481 -17.97 6.40 -23.85
C ASN A 481 -16.53 6.93 -23.78
N LEU A 482 -15.56 6.08 -23.43
CA LEU A 482 -14.14 6.43 -23.41
C LEU A 482 -13.65 6.85 -24.80
N LYS A 483 -14.02 6.10 -25.86
CA LYS A 483 -13.69 6.45 -27.25
C LYS A 483 -14.21 7.85 -27.61
N THR A 484 -15.44 8.20 -27.19
CA THR A 484 -16.02 9.53 -27.37
C THR A 484 -15.30 10.61 -26.54
N ARG A 485 -14.85 10.31 -25.32
CA ARG A 485 -14.08 11.26 -24.50
C ARG A 485 -12.71 11.53 -25.13
N LEU A 486 -12.02 10.49 -25.60
CA LEU A 486 -10.71 10.58 -26.24
C LEU A 486 -10.76 11.33 -27.57
N SER A 487 -11.83 11.17 -28.37
CA SER A 487 -11.98 11.94 -29.62
C SER A 487 -12.07 13.46 -29.42
N ASN A 488 -12.38 13.90 -28.19
CA ASN A 488 -12.46 15.29 -27.81
C ASN A 488 -11.24 15.76 -26.97
N SER A 489 -10.20 14.92 -26.84
CA SER A 489 -9.01 15.18 -26.03
C SER A 489 -7.76 15.21 -26.90
N PRO A 490 -6.75 16.04 -26.58
CA PRO A 490 -5.44 16.00 -27.23
C PRO A 490 -4.58 14.80 -26.78
N ILE A 491 -5.00 14.03 -25.77
CA ILE A 491 -4.21 12.92 -25.23
C ILE A 491 -4.24 11.70 -26.14
N LEU A 492 -3.06 11.14 -26.37
CA LEU A 492 -2.84 9.89 -27.06
C LEU A 492 -2.51 8.81 -26.04
N ILE A 493 -3.33 7.77 -25.98
CA ILE A 493 -3.08 6.57 -25.18
C ILE A 493 -2.12 5.69 -25.97
N ASN A 494 -0.97 5.34 -25.38
CA ASN A 494 0.05 4.53 -26.04
C ASN A 494 -0.36 3.05 -26.13
N GLU A 495 -1.16 2.58 -25.19
CA GLU A 495 -1.64 1.22 -25.11
C GLU A 495 -2.82 0.96 -26.07
N ASP A 496 -2.93 -0.28 -26.57
CA ASP A 496 -4.03 -0.68 -27.44
C ASP A 496 -5.36 -0.66 -26.68
N LEU A 497 -6.28 0.20 -27.10
CA LEU A 497 -7.63 0.34 -26.53
C LEU A 497 -8.43 -0.97 -26.55
N ALA A 498 -8.22 -1.84 -27.53
CA ALA A 498 -8.89 -3.14 -27.60
C ALA A 498 -8.36 -4.10 -26.52
N LEU A 499 -7.07 -4.03 -26.20
CA LEU A 499 -6.49 -4.80 -25.09
C LEU A 499 -6.91 -4.23 -23.74
N LEU A 500 -6.97 -2.90 -23.59
CA LEU A 500 -7.52 -2.27 -22.39
C LEU A 500 -8.99 -2.67 -22.15
N GLU A 501 -9.80 -2.72 -23.20
CA GLU A 501 -11.19 -3.19 -23.15
C GLU A 501 -11.30 -4.68 -22.78
N LYS A 502 -10.47 -5.53 -23.42
CA LYS A 502 -10.39 -6.97 -23.13
C LYS A 502 -10.02 -7.25 -21.67
N GLU A 503 -9.01 -6.55 -21.15
CA GLU A 503 -8.51 -6.74 -19.79
C GLU A 503 -9.33 -5.95 -18.74
N GLN A 504 -10.32 -5.18 -19.18
CA GLN A 504 -11.21 -4.35 -18.37
C GLN A 504 -10.48 -3.27 -17.55
N ILE A 505 -9.44 -2.67 -18.13
CA ILE A 505 -8.64 -1.60 -17.53
C ILE A 505 -9.34 -0.25 -17.74
N LEU A 506 -9.45 0.54 -16.68
CA LEU A 506 -10.04 1.88 -16.70
C LEU A 506 -8.97 2.92 -17.08
N VAL A 507 -9.36 3.94 -17.84
CA VAL A 507 -8.52 5.03 -18.34
C VAL A 507 -9.07 6.38 -17.88
N ASP A 508 -8.26 7.13 -17.13
CA ASP A 508 -8.54 8.55 -16.88
C ASP A 508 -7.40 9.41 -17.42
N PHE A 509 -7.70 10.65 -17.79
CA PHE A 509 -6.73 11.52 -18.42
C PHE A 509 -7.05 12.99 -18.17
N ASP A 510 -6.01 13.82 -18.21
CA ASP A 510 -6.06 15.27 -18.17
C ASP A 510 -5.28 15.83 -19.37
N ASP A 511 -5.05 17.14 -19.44
CA ASP A 511 -4.33 17.74 -20.58
C ASP A 511 -2.82 17.38 -20.62
N LYS A 512 -2.28 16.74 -19.58
CA LYS A 512 -0.84 16.45 -19.44
C LYS A 512 -0.50 14.98 -19.65
N GLY A 513 -1.44 14.08 -19.35
CA GLY A 513 -1.21 12.65 -19.42
C GLY A 513 -2.44 11.83 -19.08
N TYR A 514 -2.22 10.55 -18.82
CA TYR A 514 -3.26 9.60 -18.46
C TYR A 514 -2.80 8.60 -17.40
N LEU A 515 -3.78 8.01 -16.71
CA LEU A 515 -3.60 6.88 -15.81
C LEU A 515 -4.45 5.71 -16.29
N LEU A 516 -3.93 4.52 -16.04
CA LEU A 516 -4.58 3.24 -16.26
C LEU A 516 -4.72 2.55 -14.92
N GLN A 517 -5.91 2.04 -14.59
CA GLN A 517 -6.14 1.41 -13.30
C GLN A 517 -7.15 0.27 -13.38
N ILE A 518 -7.01 -0.71 -12.50
CA ILE A 518 -8.00 -1.78 -12.31
C ILE A 518 -7.96 -2.28 -10.87
N PHE A 519 -9.11 -2.71 -10.36
CA PHE A 519 -9.29 -3.12 -8.97
C PHE A 519 -9.59 -4.62 -8.89
N THR A 520 -8.94 -5.29 -7.94
CA THR A 520 -9.29 -6.67 -7.62
C THR A 520 -10.61 -6.72 -6.86
N LYS A 521 -11.27 -7.87 -6.86
CA LYS A 521 -12.26 -8.17 -5.83
C LYS A 521 -11.57 -8.22 -4.45
N PRO A 522 -12.33 -8.12 -3.34
CA PRO A 522 -11.78 -8.34 -2.02
C PRO A 522 -11.00 -9.66 -1.94
N ILE A 523 -9.81 -9.64 -1.35
CA ILE A 523 -8.94 -10.83 -1.25
C ILE A 523 -9.21 -11.65 0.02
N PHE A 524 -9.92 -11.05 0.98
CA PHE A 524 -10.35 -11.70 2.20
C PHE A 524 -11.87 -11.96 2.16
N SER A 525 -12.37 -12.69 3.15
CA SER A 525 -13.79 -13.08 3.22
C SER A 525 -14.75 -11.90 3.42
N ARG A 526 -14.31 -10.84 4.10
CA ARG A 526 -15.08 -9.61 4.27
C ARG A 526 -14.85 -8.67 3.09
N PRO A 527 -15.86 -7.91 2.63
CA PRO A 527 -15.73 -6.92 1.57
C PRO A 527 -15.01 -5.65 2.05
N THR A 528 -13.82 -5.81 2.64
CA THR A 528 -13.04 -4.73 3.25
C THR A 528 -11.80 -4.40 2.42
N PHE A 529 -10.89 -5.35 2.24
CA PHE A 529 -9.58 -5.11 1.63
C PHE A 529 -9.43 -5.68 0.22
N PHE A 530 -8.94 -4.87 -0.72
CA PHE A 530 -8.60 -5.27 -2.10
C PHE A 530 -7.32 -4.57 -2.59
N PHE A 531 -6.81 -4.97 -3.75
CA PHE A 531 -5.69 -4.32 -4.41
C PHE A 531 -6.13 -3.53 -5.63
N GLU A 532 -5.35 -2.51 -5.96
CA GLU A 532 -5.41 -1.80 -7.23
C GLU A 532 -4.09 -2.01 -7.98
N ILE A 533 -4.16 -2.22 -9.30
CA ILE A 533 -3.01 -2.17 -10.19
C ILE A 533 -3.11 -0.89 -11.01
N ILE A 534 -2.05 -0.09 -11.01
CA ILE A 534 -2.05 1.24 -11.62
C ILE A 534 -0.80 1.47 -12.48
N GLN A 535 -0.98 2.12 -13.62
CA GLN A 535 0.08 2.65 -14.47
C GLN A 535 -0.17 4.14 -14.71
N ARG A 536 0.88 4.95 -14.61
CA ARG A 536 0.80 6.41 -14.75
C ARG A 536 1.68 6.87 -15.89
N ASN A 537 1.09 7.56 -16.85
CA ASN A 537 1.78 8.19 -17.97
C ASN A 537 1.61 9.69 -17.87
N ASN A 538 2.57 10.34 -17.19
CA ASN A 538 2.59 11.78 -16.93
C ASN A 538 1.32 12.33 -16.24
N HIS A 539 0.69 11.52 -15.39
CA HIS A 539 -0.55 11.86 -14.70
C HIS A 539 -0.47 11.58 -13.20
N ASN A 540 -0.68 12.63 -12.40
CA ASN A 540 -0.56 12.55 -10.93
C ASN A 540 -1.90 12.52 -10.19
N GLY A 541 -3.04 12.67 -10.87
CA GLY A 541 -4.37 12.60 -10.26
C GLY A 541 -4.80 11.19 -9.85
N PHE A 542 -6.03 11.05 -9.35
CA PHE A 542 -6.56 9.80 -8.75
C PHE A 542 -7.74 9.20 -9.51
N GLY A 543 -7.90 9.54 -10.79
CA GLY A 543 -8.92 8.93 -11.62
C GLY A 543 -10.32 9.49 -11.38
N ALA A 544 -10.45 10.81 -11.15
CA ALA A 544 -11.73 11.53 -10.97
C ALA A 544 -12.80 11.04 -11.98
N GLY A 545 -12.43 11.00 -13.26
CA GLY A 545 -13.30 10.61 -14.36
C GLY A 545 -13.54 9.10 -14.48
N ASN A 546 -12.84 8.28 -13.70
CA ASN A 546 -13.05 6.84 -13.58
C ASN A 546 -13.91 6.46 -12.38
N PHE A 547 -14.07 7.32 -11.38
CA PHE A 547 -14.81 6.96 -10.16
C PHE A 547 -16.20 6.47 -10.49
N LYS A 548 -16.96 7.14 -11.36
CA LYS A 548 -18.31 6.68 -11.70
C LYS A 548 -18.34 5.22 -12.19
N ALA A 549 -17.47 4.85 -13.12
CA ALA A 549 -17.42 3.50 -13.67
C ALA A 549 -16.92 2.47 -12.64
N LEU A 550 -15.94 2.85 -11.81
CA LEU A 550 -15.47 2.05 -10.68
C LEU A 550 -16.60 1.80 -9.68
N PHE A 551 -17.33 2.83 -9.33
CA PHE A 551 -18.44 2.76 -8.40
C PHE A 551 -19.57 1.90 -8.93
N GLU A 552 -19.97 2.05 -10.18
CA GLU A 552 -20.96 1.18 -10.80
C GLU A 552 -20.50 -0.30 -10.76
N ALA A 553 -19.21 -0.58 -10.94
CA ALA A 553 -18.64 -1.92 -10.82
C ALA A 553 -18.66 -2.44 -9.36
N LEU A 554 -18.28 -1.62 -8.39
CA LEU A 554 -18.29 -1.96 -6.97
C LEU A 554 -19.70 -2.12 -6.40
N GLU A 555 -20.64 -1.24 -6.77
CA GLU A 555 -22.07 -1.32 -6.42
C GLU A 555 -22.70 -2.59 -6.98
N LYS A 556 -22.33 -3.01 -8.19
CA LYS A 556 -22.78 -4.29 -8.75
C LYS A 556 -22.35 -5.47 -7.88
N GLU A 557 -21.12 -5.45 -7.39
CA GLU A 557 -20.60 -6.46 -6.47
C GLU A 557 -21.28 -6.37 -5.08
N GLN A 558 -21.51 -5.16 -4.56
CA GLN A 558 -22.26 -4.93 -3.32
C GLN A 558 -23.70 -5.45 -3.42
N LYS A 559 -24.34 -5.25 -4.57
CA LYS A 559 -25.67 -5.79 -4.89
C LYS A 559 -25.66 -7.32 -4.94
N GLN A 560 -24.63 -7.94 -5.53
CA GLN A 560 -24.48 -9.40 -5.52
C GLN A 560 -24.33 -9.96 -4.10
N ARG A 561 -23.71 -9.20 -3.19
CA ARG A 561 -23.63 -9.53 -1.76
C ARG A 561 -24.91 -9.26 -0.97
N GLY A 562 -25.89 -8.55 -1.56
CA GLY A 562 -27.13 -8.16 -0.89
C GLY A 562 -27.01 -6.95 0.04
N ASN A 563 -25.92 -6.18 -0.05
CA ASN A 563 -25.61 -5.07 0.86
C ASN A 563 -25.89 -3.68 0.26
N LEU A 564 -26.39 -3.60 -0.98
CA LEU A 564 -26.79 -2.35 -1.64
C LEU A 564 -28.26 -2.07 -1.32
N VAL A 565 -28.52 -1.69 -0.06
CA VAL A 565 -29.84 -1.45 0.54
C VAL A 565 -30.25 0.01 0.50
#